data_AF-A0ABD5V2D4-F1
#
_entry.id   AF-A0ABD5V2D4-F1
#
_cell.length_a   1.000
_cell.length_b   1.000
_cell.length_c   1.000
_cell.angle_alpha   90.00
_cell.angle_beta   90.00
_cell.angle_gamma   90.00
#
_symmetry.space_group_name_H-M   'P 1'
#
loop_
_entity.id
_entity.type
_entity.pdbx_description
1 polymer ?
#
loop_
_entity_poly.entity_id
_entity_poly.type
_entity_poly.pdbx_seq_one_letter_code
_entity_poly.pdbx_strand_id
1 'polypeptide(L)'
;MSDRSSPGDAGKTTDSAVPNGDGGDDERSGAPPIEPTYSGRDERPHLSRIQRQQTPYTESQVIMSTVKIVSPFAFTYGLFVTFHGGGSPGGGFQGGAIVAAVVLMIAFAFGIDSTREWFTNATVVGLGVGGVLVFAGIGIVGLARGGTFLEYALLPIPHPVKYGMEGVEILGIGPIVAGVLVGLFFLLAAGFDDHDAGNGGSTRPNDTEPTEGSE
;
A
#
# COMPACT_ATOMS: atom_id res chain seq x y z
N MET A 1 -32.11 6.61 65.19
CA MET A 1 -32.70 5.30 65.52
C MET A 1 -32.04 4.25 64.63
N SER A 2 -31.36 3.28 65.26
CA SER A 2 -31.00 1.94 64.75
C SER A 2 -29.99 1.92 63.58
N ASP A 3 -28.67 1.75 63.78
CA ASP A 3 -27.91 0.63 64.37
C ASP A 3 -28.08 -0.71 63.62
N ARG A 4 -26.98 -1.19 62.99
CA ARG A 4 -26.48 -2.57 63.07
C ARG A 4 -25.19 -2.81 62.25
N SER A 5 -24.12 -3.10 63.01
CA SER A 5 -23.20 -4.24 62.83
C SER A 5 -21.99 -4.17 61.87
N SER A 6 -20.83 -3.95 62.50
CA SER A 6 -19.43 -4.32 62.14
C SER A 6 -19.20 -5.87 62.24
N PRO A 7 -18.00 -6.52 62.14
CA PRO A 7 -16.61 -6.01 62.18
C PRO A 7 -15.50 -6.79 61.39
N GLY A 8 -14.25 -6.32 61.52
CA GLY A 8 -13.01 -7.10 61.38
C GLY A 8 -12.12 -6.64 60.21
N ASP A 9 -10.84 -6.31 60.34
CA ASP A 9 -9.86 -6.60 61.39
C ASP A 9 -8.68 -5.61 61.27
N ALA A 10 -8.05 -5.31 62.39
CA ALA A 10 -6.97 -4.34 62.55
C ALA A 10 -5.66 -5.08 62.87
N GLY A 11 -4.55 -4.63 62.30
CA GLY A 11 -3.24 -5.15 62.68
C GLY A 11 -2.08 -4.35 62.09
N LYS A 12 -1.63 -3.34 62.84
CA LYS A 12 -0.38 -2.61 62.64
C LYS A 12 0.45 -2.78 63.93
N THR A 13 1.78 -2.65 63.81
CA THR A 13 2.88 -2.67 64.82
C THR A 13 3.63 -4.01 64.86
N THR A 14 4.97 -4.13 64.93
CA THR A 14 6.02 -3.22 65.42
C THR A 14 7.42 -3.74 65.04
N ASP A 15 8.37 -2.81 65.15
CA ASP A 15 9.83 -2.85 65.04
C ASP A 15 10.57 -3.73 66.11
N SER A 16 11.90 -3.84 65.96
CA SER A 16 12.97 -4.21 66.93
C SER A 16 13.70 -5.59 66.86
N ALA A 17 14.83 -5.61 66.14
CA ALA A 17 16.23 -5.71 66.60
C ALA A 17 16.76 -6.79 67.62
N VAL A 18 17.83 -7.51 67.17
CA VAL A 18 19.08 -8.09 67.83
C VAL A 18 18.95 -9.27 68.85
N PRO A 19 19.97 -10.15 69.12
CA PRO A 19 21.39 -10.15 68.69
C PRO A 19 22.14 -11.48 68.37
N ASN A 20 23.35 -11.27 67.82
CA ASN A 20 24.59 -12.06 67.62
C ASN A 20 24.83 -13.39 68.37
N GLY A 21 25.49 -14.31 67.65
CA GLY A 21 26.27 -15.43 68.18
C GLY A 21 27.46 -15.73 67.26
N ASP A 22 28.65 -15.64 67.85
CA ASP A 22 30.02 -15.67 67.34
C ASP A 22 30.56 -17.10 67.11
N GLY A 23 31.59 -17.23 66.26
CA GLY A 23 32.58 -18.32 66.33
C GLY A 23 32.85 -19.09 65.03
N GLY A 24 34.08 -18.95 64.51
CA GLY A 24 34.72 -20.00 63.72
C GLY A 24 35.56 -19.54 62.54
N ASP A 25 36.85 -19.28 62.79
CA ASP A 25 37.91 -19.04 61.82
C ASP A 25 38.18 -20.28 60.96
N ASP A 26 38.46 -20.10 59.67
CA ASP A 26 39.34 -21.01 58.90
C ASP A 26 39.82 -20.30 57.62
N GLU A 27 41.05 -19.76 57.68
CA GLU A 27 41.85 -19.38 56.52
C GLU A 27 42.29 -20.62 55.74
N ARG A 28 41.92 -20.73 54.45
CA ARG A 28 42.81 -21.36 53.45
C ARG A 28 42.44 -21.05 52.00
N SER A 29 43.50 -20.72 51.27
CA SER A 29 43.69 -20.92 49.83
C SER A 29 43.32 -19.76 48.90
N GLY A 30 44.33 -18.96 48.56
CA GLY A 30 44.30 -17.99 47.49
C GLY A 30 44.11 -18.65 46.11
N ALA A 31 42.96 -18.37 45.50
CA ALA A 31 42.76 -18.45 44.05
C ALA A 31 42.65 -17.01 43.53
N PRO A 32 43.29 -16.64 42.40
CA PRO A 32 43.11 -15.31 41.83
C PRO A 32 41.63 -15.12 41.41
N PRO A 33 41.11 -13.88 41.43
CA PRO A 33 39.77 -13.61 40.96
C PRO A 33 39.62 -14.10 39.52
N ILE A 34 38.63 -14.97 39.27
CA ILE A 34 38.22 -15.32 37.92
C ILE A 34 37.58 -14.07 37.34
N GLU A 35 38.34 -13.28 36.56
CA GLU A 35 37.74 -12.27 35.69
C GLU A 35 36.91 -13.01 34.64
N PRO A 36 35.59 -12.71 34.50
CA PRO A 36 34.84 -13.23 33.38
C PRO A 36 35.41 -12.57 32.13
N THR A 37 36.24 -13.31 31.39
CA THR A 37 36.64 -12.93 30.06
C THR A 37 35.37 -12.93 29.20
N TYR A 38 34.77 -11.75 29.06
CA TYR A 38 33.64 -11.54 28.18
C TYR A 38 34.16 -11.57 26.75
N SER A 39 34.30 -12.77 26.17
CA SER A 39 34.42 -12.93 24.73
C SER A 39 33.04 -12.73 24.11
N GLY A 40 32.51 -11.52 24.25
CA GLY A 40 31.36 -11.04 23.51
C GLY A 40 31.80 -10.94 22.05
N ARG A 41 31.59 -12.02 21.29
CA ARG A 41 31.48 -11.89 19.86
C ARG A 41 30.31 -10.94 19.63
N ASP A 42 30.59 -9.73 19.15
CA ASP A 42 29.60 -8.77 18.64
C ASP A 42 28.95 -9.33 17.36
N GLU A 43 28.30 -10.49 17.46
CA GLU A 43 27.25 -10.87 16.55
C GLU A 43 26.09 -9.95 16.88
N ARG A 44 25.90 -8.90 16.09
CA ARG A 44 24.67 -8.11 16.07
C ARG A 44 23.69 -8.74 15.05
N PRO A 45 22.89 -9.78 15.37
CA PRO A 45 21.87 -10.27 14.44
C PRO A 45 20.59 -9.41 14.44
N HIS A 46 20.63 -8.14 14.84
CA HIS A 46 19.41 -7.38 15.15
C HIS A 46 18.92 -6.44 14.04
N LEU A 47 19.74 -6.14 13.03
CA LEU A 47 19.35 -5.19 11.96
C LEU A 47 18.35 -5.78 10.96
N SER A 48 18.15 -7.10 10.94
CA SER A 48 17.17 -7.75 10.07
C SER A 48 15.73 -7.76 10.61
N ARG A 49 15.50 -7.33 11.87
CA ARG A 49 14.13 -7.21 12.43
C ARG A 49 13.47 -5.88 12.11
N ILE A 50 14.26 -4.80 11.97
CA ILE A 50 13.72 -3.47 11.66
C ILE A 50 13.42 -3.32 10.16
N GLN A 51 14.12 -4.05 9.28
CA GLN A 51 13.83 -4.04 7.83
C GLN A 51 12.65 -4.95 7.42
N ARG A 52 12.23 -5.89 8.28
CA ARG A 52 11.21 -6.91 7.92
C ARG A 52 9.81 -6.60 8.44
N GLN A 53 9.62 -5.43 9.04
CA GLN A 53 8.34 -5.00 9.59
C GLN A 53 7.65 -4.01 8.64
N GLN A 54 7.43 -4.45 7.41
CA GLN A 54 6.47 -3.83 6.51
C GLN A 54 5.54 -4.92 5.96
N THR A 55 4.59 -5.33 6.79
CA THR A 55 3.26 -5.66 6.28
C THR A 55 2.33 -4.53 6.74
N PRO A 56 2.15 -3.47 5.96
CA PRO A 56 1.11 -2.47 6.22
C PRO A 56 -0.31 -3.07 6.16
N TYR A 57 -0.45 -4.29 5.62
CA TYR A 57 -1.70 -5.01 5.53
C TYR A 57 -1.93 -5.83 6.80
N THR A 58 -2.63 -5.25 7.76
CA THR A 58 -3.32 -6.08 8.77
C THR A 58 -4.41 -6.84 8.03
N GLU A 59 -4.25 -8.16 7.89
CA GLU A 59 -5.28 -9.02 7.29
C GLU A 59 -6.57 -8.94 8.10
N SER A 60 -7.48 -8.05 7.67
CA SER A 60 -8.79 -7.92 8.31
C SER A 60 -9.76 -8.88 7.63
N GLN A 61 -10.09 -9.96 8.34
CA GLN A 61 -11.05 -10.96 7.87
C GLN A 61 -12.41 -10.35 7.51
N VAL A 62 -12.81 -9.30 8.23
CA VAL A 62 -14.04 -8.55 7.96
C VAL A 62 -13.92 -7.80 6.63
N ILE A 63 -12.86 -7.01 6.43
CA ILE A 63 -12.66 -6.24 5.19
C ILE A 63 -12.56 -7.18 3.99
N MET A 64 -11.75 -8.23 4.08
CA MET A 64 -11.57 -9.20 2.98
C MET A 64 -12.88 -9.90 2.60
N SER A 65 -13.67 -10.33 3.59
CA SER A 65 -14.98 -10.96 3.33
C SER A 65 -15.97 -9.97 2.73
N THR A 66 -16.05 -8.75 3.26
CA THR A 66 -16.93 -7.70 2.72
C THR A 66 -16.56 -7.36 1.29
N VAL A 67 -15.28 -7.14 0.99
CA VAL A 67 -14.82 -6.79 -0.37
C VAL A 67 -15.10 -7.94 -1.35
N LYS A 68 -14.87 -9.20 -0.96
CA LYS A 68 -15.22 -10.38 -1.79
C LYS A 68 -16.70 -10.41 -2.19
N ILE A 69 -17.59 -10.06 -1.27
CA ILE A 69 -19.03 -10.06 -1.53
C ILE A 69 -19.45 -8.82 -2.30
N VAL A 70 -18.98 -7.63 -1.92
CA VAL A 70 -19.43 -6.34 -2.47
C VAL A 70 -18.87 -6.04 -3.86
N SER A 71 -17.61 -6.41 -4.13
CA SER A 71 -16.93 -6.14 -5.41
C SER A 71 -17.73 -6.55 -6.65
N PRO A 72 -18.26 -7.78 -6.78
CA PRO A 72 -19.00 -8.17 -7.98
C PRO A 72 -20.28 -7.33 -8.19
N PHE A 73 -20.99 -6.96 -7.12
CA PHE A 73 -22.18 -6.11 -7.23
C PHE A 73 -21.81 -4.67 -7.58
N ALA A 74 -20.79 -4.10 -6.94
CA ALA A 74 -20.31 -2.75 -7.23
C ALA A 74 -19.75 -2.65 -8.66
N PHE A 75 -19.05 -3.68 -9.14
CA PHE A 75 -18.54 -3.74 -10.51
C PHE A 75 -19.69 -3.80 -11.52
N THR A 76 -20.67 -4.68 -11.28
CA THR A 76 -21.87 -4.79 -12.13
C THR A 76 -22.66 -3.48 -12.15
N TYR A 77 -22.76 -2.80 -11.00
CA TYR A 77 -23.39 -1.49 -10.91
C TYR A 77 -22.61 -0.44 -11.71
N GLY A 78 -21.28 -0.43 -11.63
CA GLY A 78 -20.43 0.44 -12.46
C GLY A 78 -20.67 0.23 -13.95
N LEU A 79 -20.72 -1.03 -14.41
CA LEU A 79 -21.06 -1.36 -15.79
C LEU A 79 -22.48 -0.92 -16.17
N PHE A 80 -23.46 -1.10 -15.29
CA PHE A 80 -24.83 -0.63 -15.50
C PHE A 80 -24.87 0.89 -15.72
N VAL A 81 -24.19 1.66 -14.87
CA VAL A 81 -24.09 3.13 -14.98
C VAL A 81 -23.37 3.54 -16.27
N THR A 82 -22.33 2.81 -16.68
CA THR A 82 -21.64 3.03 -17.95
C THR A 82 -22.58 2.81 -19.15
N PHE A 83 -23.37 1.72 -19.15
CA PHE A 83 -24.24 1.37 -20.28
C PHE A 83 -25.53 2.20 -20.36
N HIS A 84 -25.98 2.82 -19.28
CA HIS A 84 -27.26 3.56 -19.24
C HIS A 84 -27.11 5.09 -19.17
N GLY A 85 -25.92 5.63 -19.47
CA GLY A 85 -25.66 7.08 -19.46
C GLY A 85 -26.49 7.89 -20.44
N GLY A 86 -26.82 7.33 -21.60
CA GLY A 86 -27.57 8.05 -22.64
C GLY A 86 -29.02 8.39 -22.27
N GLY A 87 -29.60 7.74 -21.26
CA GLY A 87 -31.00 7.92 -20.86
C GLY A 87 -31.22 8.19 -19.37
N SER A 88 -30.15 8.26 -18.57
CA SER A 88 -30.23 8.48 -17.13
C SER A 88 -29.02 9.29 -16.64
N PRO A 89 -29.07 9.94 -15.46
CA PRO A 89 -27.89 10.53 -14.86
C PRO A 89 -26.81 9.45 -14.69
N GLY A 90 -25.69 9.58 -15.41
CA GLY A 90 -24.72 8.49 -15.52
C GLY A 90 -23.71 8.66 -16.65
N GLY A 91 -23.20 7.53 -17.14
CA GLY A 91 -22.36 7.44 -18.35
C GLY A 91 -20.94 6.95 -18.09
N GLY A 92 -20.13 7.02 -19.14
CA GLY A 92 -18.77 6.49 -19.17
C GLY A 92 -17.89 7.00 -18.02
N PHE A 93 -17.96 8.30 -17.70
CA PHE A 93 -17.16 8.89 -16.64
C PHE A 93 -17.49 8.32 -15.25
N GLN A 94 -18.76 8.37 -14.85
CA GLN A 94 -19.18 7.94 -13.52
C GLN A 94 -19.04 6.42 -13.36
N GLY A 95 -19.44 5.65 -14.38
CA GLY A 95 -19.30 4.20 -14.34
C GLY A 95 -17.83 3.75 -14.36
N GLY A 96 -16.97 4.43 -15.13
CA GLY A 96 -15.51 4.20 -15.10
C GLY A 96 -14.90 4.49 -13.73
N ALA A 97 -15.35 5.55 -13.05
CA ALA A 97 -14.93 5.86 -11.69
C ALA A 97 -15.35 4.78 -10.67
N ILE A 98 -16.58 4.24 -10.79
CA ILE A 98 -17.04 3.14 -9.95
C ILE A 98 -16.20 1.89 -10.19
N VAL A 99 -15.91 1.56 -11.46
CA VAL A 99 -15.06 0.41 -11.82
C VAL A 99 -13.65 0.58 -11.22
N ALA A 100 -13.05 1.77 -11.31
CA ALA A 100 -11.77 2.04 -10.66
C ALA A 100 -11.85 1.88 -9.13
N ALA A 101 -12.91 2.40 -8.50
CA ALA A 101 -13.10 2.27 -7.06
C ALA A 101 -13.17 0.80 -6.60
N VAL A 102 -13.77 -0.09 -7.41
CA VAL A 102 -13.75 -1.53 -7.14
C VAL A 102 -12.32 -2.09 -7.17
N VAL A 103 -11.51 -1.71 -8.16
CA VAL A 103 -10.10 -2.12 -8.24
C VAL A 103 -9.32 -1.63 -7.02
N LEU A 104 -9.49 -0.38 -6.63
CA LEU A 104 -8.86 0.20 -5.45
C LEU A 104 -9.28 -0.52 -4.17
N MET A 105 -10.57 -0.84 -4.04
CA MET A 105 -11.10 -1.61 -2.91
C MET A 105 -10.46 -3.00 -2.81
N ILE A 106 -10.26 -3.69 -3.94
CA ILE A 106 -9.53 -4.97 -4.00
C ILE A 106 -8.07 -4.77 -3.58
N ALA A 107 -7.39 -3.72 -4.06
CA ALA A 107 -6.01 -3.41 -3.69
C ALA A 107 -5.84 -3.17 -2.19
N PHE A 108 -6.77 -2.45 -1.54
CA PHE A 108 -6.74 -2.24 -0.09
C PHE A 108 -7.03 -3.51 0.70
N ALA A 109 -7.88 -4.40 0.19
CA ALA A 109 -8.27 -5.62 0.91
C ALA A 109 -7.25 -6.76 0.76
N PHE A 110 -6.61 -6.91 -0.40
CA PHE A 110 -5.76 -8.05 -0.74
C PHE A 110 -4.29 -7.69 -1.00
N GLY A 111 -3.94 -6.42 -0.90
CA GLY A 111 -2.57 -5.93 -1.11
C GLY A 111 -2.40 -5.22 -2.47
N ILE A 112 -1.67 -4.11 -2.45
CA ILE A 112 -1.41 -3.27 -3.61
C ILE A 112 -0.50 -4.00 -4.60
N ASP A 113 0.55 -4.70 -4.14
CA ASP A 113 1.50 -5.42 -4.99
C ASP A 113 0.81 -6.54 -5.78
N SER A 114 0.05 -7.40 -5.10
CA SER A 114 -0.74 -8.48 -5.73
C SER A 114 -1.74 -7.95 -6.77
N THR A 115 -2.35 -6.79 -6.51
CA THR A 115 -3.33 -6.19 -7.44
C THR A 115 -2.62 -5.50 -8.62
N ARG A 116 -1.42 -4.96 -8.42
CA ARG A 116 -0.60 -4.36 -9.46
C ARG A 116 -0.17 -5.37 -10.52
N GLU A 117 -0.01 -6.65 -10.16
CA GLU A 117 0.26 -7.72 -11.14
C GLU A 117 -0.88 -7.89 -12.15
N TRP A 118 -2.13 -7.65 -11.75
CA TRP A 118 -3.29 -7.71 -12.63
C TRP A 118 -3.42 -6.43 -13.48
N PHE A 119 -3.09 -5.29 -12.90
CA PHE A 119 -3.12 -3.97 -13.54
C PHE A 119 -1.73 -3.48 -13.87
N THR A 120 -1.02 -4.25 -14.69
CA THR A 120 0.29 -3.85 -15.20
C THR A 120 0.21 -2.48 -15.89
N ASN A 121 1.36 -1.80 -15.99
CA ASN A 121 1.46 -0.53 -16.72
C ASN A 121 0.87 -0.66 -18.16
N ALA A 122 1.07 -1.81 -18.80
CA ALA A 122 0.48 -2.09 -20.12
C ALA A 122 -1.06 -2.06 -20.12
N THR A 123 -1.73 -2.58 -19.09
CA THR A 123 -3.20 -2.54 -18.98
C THR A 123 -3.69 -1.10 -18.84
N VAL A 124 -3.07 -0.31 -17.96
CA VAL A 124 -3.43 1.10 -17.74
C VAL A 124 -3.23 1.94 -19.00
N VAL A 125 -2.07 1.79 -19.65
CA VAL A 125 -1.76 2.47 -20.92
C VAL A 125 -2.71 1.99 -22.01
N GLY A 126 -3.01 0.69 -22.08
CA GLY A 126 -3.94 0.11 -23.03
C GLY A 126 -5.36 0.65 -22.90
N LEU A 127 -5.86 0.84 -21.68
CA LEU A 127 -7.17 1.44 -21.42
C LEU A 127 -7.21 2.91 -21.84
N GLY A 128 -6.17 3.69 -21.52
CA GLY A 128 -6.08 5.11 -21.89
C GLY A 128 -5.94 5.29 -23.40
N VAL A 129 -4.91 4.69 -24.00
CA VAL A 129 -4.65 4.80 -25.45
C VAL A 129 -5.78 4.17 -26.26
N GLY A 130 -6.27 3.00 -25.86
CA GLY A 130 -7.37 2.31 -26.52
C GLY A 130 -8.64 3.16 -26.54
N GLY A 131 -9.01 3.75 -25.39
CA GLY A 131 -10.18 4.63 -25.33
C GLY A 131 -10.01 5.90 -26.18
N VAL A 132 -8.82 6.50 -26.21
CA VAL A 132 -8.53 7.66 -27.07
C VAL A 132 -8.63 7.29 -28.55
N LEU A 133 -8.11 6.12 -28.94
CA LEU A 133 -8.19 5.62 -30.32
C LEU A 133 -9.64 5.35 -30.73
N VAL A 134 -10.46 4.79 -29.83
CA VAL A 134 -11.89 4.60 -30.10
C VAL A 134 -12.61 5.93 -30.26
N PHE A 135 -12.38 6.88 -29.36
CA PHE A 135 -12.96 8.23 -29.43
C PHE A 135 -12.59 8.92 -30.75
N ALA A 136 -11.30 8.93 -31.10
CA ALA A 136 -10.81 9.52 -32.34
C ALA A 136 -11.35 8.78 -33.57
N GLY A 137 -11.39 7.45 -33.54
CA GLY A 137 -11.92 6.62 -34.61
C GLY A 137 -13.38 6.93 -34.91
N ILE A 138 -14.23 7.00 -33.89
CA ILE A 138 -15.65 7.37 -34.04
C ILE A 138 -15.78 8.78 -34.62
N GLY A 139 -15.00 9.74 -34.12
CA GLY A 139 -15.08 11.13 -34.59
C GLY A 139 -14.57 11.33 -36.03
N ILE A 140 -13.52 10.60 -36.44
CA ILE A 140 -12.96 10.64 -37.79
C ILE A 140 -13.93 10.07 -38.83
N VAL A 141 -14.78 9.11 -38.47
CA VAL A 141 -15.78 8.55 -39.40
C VAL A 141 -16.74 9.64 -39.92
N GLY A 142 -17.11 10.61 -39.08
CA GLY A 142 -17.92 11.77 -39.51
C GLY A 142 -17.19 12.63 -40.55
N LEU A 143 -15.91 12.95 -40.30
CA LEU A 143 -15.04 13.69 -41.22
C LEU A 143 -14.85 12.94 -42.56
N ALA A 144 -14.61 11.64 -42.51
CA ALA A 144 -14.40 10.80 -43.69
C ALA A 144 -15.63 10.74 -44.60
N ARG A 145 -16.82 11.07 -44.08
CA ARG A 145 -18.07 11.17 -44.86
C ARG A 145 -18.43 12.60 -45.26
N GLY A 146 -17.52 13.56 -45.07
CA GLY A 146 -17.74 14.96 -45.42
C GLY A 146 -18.55 15.76 -44.40
N GLY A 147 -18.76 15.20 -43.20
CA GLY A 147 -19.37 15.90 -42.06
C GLY A 147 -18.34 16.54 -41.14
N THR A 148 -18.76 16.88 -39.92
CA THR A 148 -17.88 17.39 -38.86
C THR A 148 -17.34 16.27 -37.97
N PHE A 149 -16.37 16.59 -37.10
CA PHE A 149 -15.87 15.64 -36.11
C PHE A 149 -16.98 15.27 -35.12
N LEU A 150 -17.16 13.98 -34.85
CA LEU A 150 -18.27 13.43 -34.03
C LEU A 150 -19.67 13.70 -34.60
N GLU A 151 -19.78 13.91 -35.92
CA GLU A 151 -21.08 13.99 -36.59
C GLU A 151 -21.74 12.61 -36.64
N TYR A 152 -22.41 12.23 -35.55
CA TYR A 152 -22.95 10.88 -35.37
C TYR A 152 -23.96 10.51 -36.45
N ALA A 153 -24.70 11.46 -37.01
CA ALA A 153 -25.72 11.21 -38.03
C ALA A 153 -25.16 10.53 -39.31
N LEU A 154 -23.86 10.66 -39.58
CA LEU A 154 -23.19 10.03 -40.73
C LEU A 154 -22.56 8.66 -40.41
N LEU A 155 -22.74 8.09 -39.21
CA LEU A 155 -22.27 6.75 -38.92
C LEU A 155 -23.10 5.70 -39.67
N PRO A 156 -22.48 4.61 -40.18
CA PRO A 156 -23.13 3.62 -41.03
C PRO A 156 -23.77 2.52 -40.16
N ILE A 157 -24.52 2.91 -39.13
CA ILE A 157 -25.15 2.01 -38.16
C ILE A 157 -26.61 2.39 -37.93
N PRO A 158 -27.48 1.45 -37.52
CA PRO A 158 -28.84 1.77 -37.10
C PRO A 158 -28.81 2.79 -35.94
N HIS A 159 -29.77 3.72 -35.85
CA HIS A 159 -29.82 4.73 -34.78
C HIS A 159 -28.46 5.39 -34.46
N PRO A 160 -27.82 6.03 -35.44
CA PRO A 160 -26.38 6.32 -35.40
C PRO A 160 -26.01 7.35 -34.33
N VAL A 161 -26.92 8.27 -33.99
CA VAL A 161 -26.76 9.20 -32.86
C VAL A 161 -26.71 8.45 -31.53
N LYS A 162 -27.65 7.53 -31.28
CA LYS A 162 -27.72 6.79 -30.02
C LYS A 162 -26.47 5.91 -29.83
N TYR A 163 -26.21 5.02 -30.77
CA TYR A 163 -25.09 4.08 -30.64
C TYR A 163 -23.73 4.74 -30.84
N GLY A 164 -23.65 5.85 -31.57
CA GLY A 164 -22.44 6.66 -31.67
C GLY A 164 -22.05 7.28 -30.32
N MET A 165 -23.02 7.92 -29.64
CA MET A 165 -22.80 8.48 -28.30
C MET A 165 -22.50 7.38 -27.26
N GLU A 166 -23.30 6.31 -27.23
CA GLU A 166 -23.06 5.17 -26.33
C GLU A 166 -21.68 4.54 -26.59
N GLY A 167 -21.27 4.39 -27.84
CA GLY A 167 -19.94 3.88 -28.20
C GLY A 167 -18.80 4.76 -27.67
N VAL A 168 -18.93 6.08 -27.80
CA VAL A 168 -17.95 7.04 -27.26
C VAL A 168 -17.86 6.95 -25.73
N GLU A 169 -18.99 6.90 -25.04
CA GLU A 169 -19.01 6.82 -23.59
C GLU A 169 -18.47 5.49 -23.06
N ILE A 170 -18.96 4.38 -23.63
CA ILE A 170 -18.71 3.03 -23.13
C ILE A 170 -17.32 2.54 -23.48
N LEU A 171 -16.87 2.77 -24.72
CA LEU A 171 -15.61 2.23 -25.23
C LEU A 171 -14.49 3.27 -25.28
N GLY A 172 -14.83 4.56 -25.26
CA GLY A 172 -13.85 5.65 -25.16
C GLY A 172 -13.65 6.10 -23.72
N ILE A 173 -14.61 6.85 -23.20
CA ILE A 173 -14.47 7.60 -21.94
C ILE A 173 -14.36 6.67 -20.73
N GLY A 174 -15.21 5.63 -20.63
CA GLY A 174 -15.22 4.71 -19.49
C GLY A 174 -13.86 4.05 -19.22
N PRO A 175 -13.24 3.39 -20.21
CA PRO A 175 -11.91 2.82 -20.11
C PRO A 175 -10.84 3.85 -19.74
N ILE A 176 -10.86 5.04 -20.35
CA ILE A 176 -9.90 6.11 -20.03
C ILE A 176 -10.00 6.47 -18.55
N VAL A 177 -11.21 6.74 -18.05
CA VAL A 177 -11.40 7.17 -16.66
C VAL A 177 -10.99 6.07 -15.69
N ALA A 178 -11.40 4.82 -15.95
CA ALA A 178 -10.99 3.69 -15.13
C ALA A 178 -9.46 3.52 -15.11
N GLY A 179 -8.83 3.55 -16.29
CA GLY A 179 -7.39 3.42 -16.45
C GLY A 179 -6.61 4.53 -15.76
N VAL A 180 -7.00 5.80 -15.94
CA VAL A 180 -6.34 6.95 -15.32
C VAL A 180 -6.44 6.90 -13.80
N LEU A 181 -7.61 6.58 -13.23
CA LEU A 181 -7.78 6.51 -11.78
C LEU A 181 -6.98 5.36 -11.16
N VAL A 182 -7.00 4.18 -11.80
CA VAL A 182 -6.19 3.04 -11.36
C VAL A 182 -4.70 3.32 -11.50
N GLY A 183 -4.29 3.93 -12.62
CA GLY A 183 -2.91 4.33 -12.87
C GLY A 183 -2.40 5.34 -11.86
N LEU A 184 -3.19 6.38 -11.59
CA LEU A 184 -2.86 7.40 -10.59
C LEU A 184 -2.77 6.78 -9.19
N PHE A 185 -3.69 5.87 -8.84
CA PHE A 185 -3.62 5.15 -7.57
C PHE A 185 -2.29 4.40 -7.40
N PHE A 186 -1.87 3.62 -8.40
CA PHE A 186 -0.60 2.89 -8.32
C PHE A 186 0.62 3.80 -8.38
N LEU A 187 0.55 4.91 -9.14
CA LEU A 187 1.62 5.91 -9.18
C LEU A 187 1.84 6.53 -7.79
N LEU A 188 0.75 6.90 -7.12
CA LEU A 188 0.81 7.47 -5.77
C LEU A 188 1.24 6.42 -4.74
N ALA A 189 0.78 5.17 -4.88
CA ALA A 189 1.15 4.09 -3.98
C ALA A 189 2.63 3.69 -4.08
N ALA A 190 3.27 3.89 -5.24
CA ALA A 190 4.69 3.59 -5.44
C ALA A 190 5.62 4.56 -4.70
N GLY A 191 5.15 5.77 -4.36
CA GLY A 191 6.00 6.82 -3.78
C GLY A 191 6.90 7.49 -4.82
N PHE A 192 7.38 8.69 -4.51
CA PHE A 192 8.39 9.38 -5.32
C PHE A 192 9.77 9.02 -4.75
N ASP A 193 10.46 8.06 -5.35
CA ASP A 193 11.86 7.80 -5.00
C ASP A 193 12.73 8.94 -5.53
N ASP A 194 13.38 9.69 -4.62
CA ASP A 194 14.38 10.71 -4.92
C ASP A 194 15.60 10.07 -5.61
N HIS A 195 15.54 9.95 -6.93
CA HIS A 195 16.66 9.50 -7.76
C HIS A 195 17.70 10.61 -8.03
N ASP A 196 17.89 11.58 -7.12
CA ASP A 196 18.87 12.67 -7.25
C ASP A 196 19.93 12.73 -6.13
N ALA A 197 19.98 11.76 -5.21
CA ALA A 197 21.03 11.71 -4.18
C ALA A 197 22.04 10.58 -4.45
N GLY A 198 23.00 10.78 -5.36
CA GLY A 198 24.06 9.77 -5.54
C GLY A 198 25.19 10.01 -6.53
N ASN A 199 25.19 11.07 -7.34
CA ASN A 199 26.34 11.38 -8.21
C ASN A 199 27.29 12.39 -7.56
N GLY A 200 27.86 12.00 -6.43
CA GLY A 200 28.96 12.70 -5.76
C GLY A 200 30.09 11.71 -5.51
N GLY A 201 30.73 11.24 -6.59
CA GLY A 201 31.86 10.32 -6.53
C GLY A 201 32.99 10.89 -5.67
N SER A 202 33.19 10.31 -4.49
CA SER A 202 34.38 10.51 -3.68
C SER A 202 35.52 9.68 -4.27
N THR A 203 36.24 10.28 -5.20
CA THR A 203 37.56 9.80 -5.64
C THR A 203 38.50 9.85 -4.43
N ARG A 204 38.71 8.73 -3.73
CA ARG A 204 39.81 8.59 -2.77
C ARG A 204 41.11 8.36 -3.55
N PRO A 205 42.13 9.23 -3.43
CA PRO A 205 43.44 8.96 -3.99
C PRO A 205 44.19 7.99 -3.07
N ASN A 206 44.50 6.81 -3.63
CA ASN A 206 45.72 6.00 -3.47
C ASN A 206 46.46 6.00 -2.12
N ASP A 207 46.48 4.82 -1.49
CA ASP A 207 47.43 4.46 -0.44
C ASP A 207 48.85 4.40 -1.00
N THR A 208 49.79 5.13 -0.38
CA THR A 208 51.23 4.83 -0.44
C THR A 208 51.90 5.48 0.78
N GLU A 209 52.01 4.72 1.86
CA GLU A 209 52.98 5.03 2.93
C GLU A 209 54.40 4.70 2.43
N PRO A 210 55.39 5.60 2.59
CA PRO A 210 56.79 5.23 2.49
C PRO A 210 57.22 4.57 3.81
N THR A 211 57.69 3.33 3.74
CA THR A 211 58.38 2.68 4.86
C THR A 211 59.76 3.33 5.04
N GLU A 212 59.90 4.15 6.08
CA GLU A 212 61.19 4.51 6.68
C GLU A 212 61.57 3.49 7.77
N GLY A 213 62.85 3.11 7.81
CA GLY A 213 63.51 2.34 8.89
C GLY A 213 64.39 1.22 8.32
N SER A 214 65.67 1.48 8.03
CA SER A 214 66.81 1.34 8.95
C SER A 214 67.10 -0.10 9.38
N GLU A 215 68.05 -0.74 8.68
CA GLU A 215 69.27 -1.42 9.21
C GLU A 215 70.11 -1.97 8.04
#